data_AF-A0A178YPK7-F1
#
_entry.id   AF-A0A178YPK7-F1
#
_cell.length_a   1.000
_cell.length_b   1.000
_cell.length_c   1.000
_cell.angle_alpha   90.00
_cell.angle_beta   90.00
_cell.angle_gamma   90.00
#
_symmetry.space_group_name_H-M   'P 1'
#
loop_
_entity.id
_entity.type
_entity.pdbx_description
1 polymer ?
#
loop_
_entity_poly.entity_id
_entity_poly.type
_entity_poly.pdbx_seq_one_letter_code
_entity_poly.pdbx_strand_id
1 'polypeptide(L)'
;MRRNVVNATANDLALIAVMRRYFRLKDESNALKGRLEAVRKDAGDDIGRFYDPRTNALHAKDIIAWHGLRKEMDELMGLAATWGRGGSIEGCPAAMAAAAESLPDMHAAIEMDDATELSTV
;
A
#
# COMPACT_ATOMS: atom_id res chain seq x y z
N MET A 1 -35.65 0.02 -7.29
CA MET A 1 -34.37 -0.64 -7.62
C MET A 1 -33.70 -1.09 -6.33
N ARG A 2 -33.69 -2.39 -6.01
CA ARG A 2 -32.89 -2.90 -4.90
C ARG A 2 -31.43 -2.92 -5.34
N ARG A 3 -30.58 -2.16 -4.66
CA ARG A 3 -29.13 -2.30 -4.75
C ARG A 3 -28.81 -3.69 -4.21
N ASN A 4 -28.46 -4.63 -5.09
CA ASN A 4 -27.86 -5.90 -4.67
C ASN A 4 -26.53 -5.54 -3.99
N VAL A 5 -26.55 -5.49 -2.65
CA VAL A 5 -25.32 -5.49 -1.87
C VAL A 5 -24.68 -6.84 -2.16
N VAL A 6 -23.61 -6.84 -2.96
CA VAL A 6 -22.76 -8.03 -3.10
C VAL A 6 -22.24 -8.30 -1.69
N ASN A 7 -22.72 -9.36 -1.05
CA ASN A 7 -22.17 -9.82 0.23
C ASN A 7 -20.77 -10.37 -0.06
N ALA A 8 -19.76 -9.50 -0.06
CA ALA A 8 -18.37 -9.89 -0.19
C ALA A 8 -17.99 -10.78 1.00
N THR A 9 -17.39 -11.94 0.72
CA THR A 9 -16.86 -12.82 1.76
C THR A 9 -15.62 -12.20 2.42
N ALA A 10 -15.22 -12.72 3.59
CA ALA A 10 -13.97 -12.29 4.23
C ALA A 10 -12.75 -12.47 3.30
N ASN A 11 -12.74 -13.57 2.53
CA ASN A 11 -11.73 -13.83 1.51
C ASN A 11 -11.76 -12.79 0.36
N ASP A 12 -12.93 -12.32 -0.06
CA ASP A 12 -13.05 -11.25 -1.08
C ASP A 12 -12.53 -9.91 -0.55
N LEU A 13 -12.83 -9.59 0.72
CA LEU A 13 -12.30 -8.41 1.38
C LEU A 13 -10.76 -8.48 1.53
N ALA A 14 -10.22 -9.66 1.81
CA ALA A 14 -8.78 -9.89 1.83
C ALA A 14 -8.15 -9.67 0.45
N LEU A 15 -8.79 -10.13 -0.63
CA LEU A 15 -8.33 -9.82 -2.00
C LEU A 15 -8.35 -8.32 -2.27
N ILE A 16 -9.41 -7.61 -1.90
CA ILE A 16 -9.49 -6.15 -2.09
C ILE A 16 -8.34 -5.45 -1.37
N ALA A 17 -8.02 -5.85 -0.15
CA ALA A 17 -6.88 -5.32 0.60
C ALA A 17 -5.53 -5.61 -0.08
N VAL A 18 -5.33 -6.83 -0.58
CA VAL A 18 -4.15 -7.23 -1.38
C VAL A 18 -4.01 -6.35 -2.63
N MET A 19 -5.08 -6.17 -3.40
CA MET A 19 -5.03 -5.38 -4.63
C MET A 19 -4.78 -3.90 -4.35
N ARG A 20 -5.39 -3.33 -3.31
CA ARG A 20 -5.11 -1.96 -2.87
C ARG A 20 -3.64 -1.76 -2.48
N ARG A 21 -3.06 -2.70 -1.72
CA ARG A 21 -1.63 -2.65 -1.38
C ARG A 21 -0.77 -2.76 -2.63
N TYR A 22 -1.08 -3.68 -3.54
CA TYR A 22 -0.32 -3.86 -4.77
C TYR A 22 -0.27 -2.58 -5.61
N PHE A 23 -1.40 -1.87 -5.78
CA PHE A 23 -1.41 -0.63 -6.54
C PHE A 23 -0.62 0.50 -5.85
N ARG A 24 -0.70 0.62 -4.52
CA ARG A 24 0.15 1.56 -3.76
C ARG A 24 1.65 1.29 -3.99
N LEU A 25 2.07 0.02 -3.87
CA LEU A 25 3.47 -0.36 -4.10
C LEU A 25 3.91 -0.17 -5.55
N LYS A 26 3.00 -0.41 -6.52
CA LYS A 26 3.27 -0.17 -7.93
C LYS A 26 3.56 1.30 -8.21
N ASP A 27 2.78 2.20 -7.63
CA ASP A 27 2.98 3.64 -7.78
C ASP A 27 4.29 4.10 -7.12
N GLU A 28 4.59 3.61 -5.91
CA GLU A 28 5.84 3.89 -5.21
C GLU A 28 7.07 3.37 -5.97
N SER A 29 7.00 2.13 -6.46
CA SER A 29 8.05 1.47 -7.25
C SER A 29 8.31 2.22 -8.55
N ASN A 30 7.26 2.66 -9.25
CA ASN A 30 7.37 3.44 -10.47
C ASN A 30 7.97 4.83 -10.21
N ALA A 31 7.55 5.51 -9.14
CA ALA A 31 8.09 6.81 -8.77
C ALA A 31 9.58 6.73 -8.41
N LEU A 32 9.98 5.72 -7.62
CA LEU A 32 11.36 5.49 -7.23
C LEU A 32 12.24 5.14 -8.44
N LYS A 33 11.76 4.22 -9.29
CA LYS A 33 12.45 3.87 -10.54
C LYS A 33 12.61 5.08 -11.46
N GLY A 34 11.57 5.91 -11.58
CA GLY A 34 11.62 7.13 -12.38
C GLY A 34 12.72 8.08 -11.94
N ARG A 35 12.87 8.30 -10.62
CA ARG A 35 13.95 9.13 -10.06
C ARG A 35 15.33 8.52 -10.33
N LEU A 36 15.49 7.23 -10.10
CA LEU A 36 16.75 6.51 -10.36
C LEU A 36 17.16 6.58 -11.83
N GLU A 37 16.22 6.38 -12.75
CA GLU A 37 16.48 6.50 -14.19
C GLU A 37 16.80 7.92 -14.63
N ALA A 38 16.19 8.94 -14.02
CA ALA A 38 16.52 10.33 -14.31
C ALA A 38 17.98 10.62 -13.95
N VAL A 39 18.41 10.22 -12.75
CA VAL A 39 19.81 10.40 -12.30
C VAL A 39 20.78 9.61 -13.16
N ARG A 40 20.48 8.33 -13.44
CA ARG A 40 21.34 7.49 -14.28
C ARG A 40 21.56 8.11 -15.66
N LYS A 41 20.48 8.61 -16.29
CA LYS A 41 20.54 9.19 -17.64
C LYS A 41 21.30 10.51 -17.64
N ASP A 42 21.12 11.35 -16.62
CA ASP A 42 21.84 12.61 -16.47
C ASP A 42 23.35 12.38 -16.30
N ALA A 43 23.73 11.35 -15.53
CA ALA A 43 25.12 10.95 -15.35
C ALA A 43 25.73 10.20 -16.56
N GLY A 44 24.88 9.72 -17.50
CA GLY A 44 25.32 8.86 -18.60
C GLY A 44 25.78 7.46 -18.15
N ASP A 45 25.33 7.01 -16.98
CA ASP A 45 25.78 5.76 -16.37
C ASP A 45 25.21 4.53 -17.07
N ASP A 46 26.05 3.49 -17.20
CA ASP A 46 25.62 2.17 -17.62
C ASP A 46 24.59 1.58 -16.63
N ILE A 47 23.58 0.90 -17.16
CA ILE A 47 22.48 0.35 -16.37
C ILE A 47 22.95 -0.70 -15.37
N GLY A 48 23.88 -1.59 -15.75
CA GLY A 48 24.35 -2.66 -14.88
C GLY A 48 25.13 -2.10 -13.70
N ARG A 49 26.05 -1.16 -13.97
CA ARG A 49 26.84 -0.51 -12.92
C ARG A 49 25.99 0.38 -12.00
N PHE A 50 25.02 1.10 -12.56
CA PHE A 50 24.18 2.01 -11.78
C PHE A 50 23.31 1.27 -10.77
N TYR A 51 22.71 0.14 -11.17
CA TYR A 51 21.82 -0.65 -10.31
C TYR A 51 22.55 -1.68 -9.44
N ASP A 52 23.88 -1.74 -9.43
CA ASP A 52 24.62 -2.53 -8.45
C ASP A 52 24.83 -1.70 -7.16
N PRO A 53 24.19 -2.05 -6.03
CA PRO A 53 24.32 -1.33 -4.76
C PRO A 53 25.75 -1.34 -4.21
N ARG A 54 26.60 -2.28 -4.65
CA ARG A 54 28.00 -2.41 -4.21
C ARG A 54 28.88 -1.37 -4.89
N THR A 55 28.52 -0.94 -6.10
CA THR A 55 29.28 0.04 -6.89
C THR A 55 28.63 1.42 -6.90
N ASN A 56 27.35 1.53 -6.53
CA ASN A 56 26.62 2.78 -6.44
C ASN A 56 26.19 3.06 -4.99
N ALA A 57 27.15 3.34 -4.12
CA ALA A 57 26.90 3.61 -2.70
C ALA A 57 25.95 4.80 -2.47
N LEU A 58 25.93 5.78 -3.39
CA LEU A 58 25.07 6.96 -3.31
C LEU A 58 23.58 6.57 -3.40
N HIS A 59 23.22 5.69 -4.34
CA HIS A 59 21.84 5.26 -4.56
C HIS A 59 21.53 3.86 -4.02
N ALA A 60 22.47 3.22 -3.33
CA ALA A 60 22.33 1.84 -2.84
C ALA A 60 21.05 1.62 -2.03
N LYS A 61 20.70 2.55 -1.14
CA LYS A 61 19.47 2.46 -0.32
C LYS A 61 18.21 2.45 -1.18
N ASP A 62 18.15 3.33 -2.17
CA ASP A 62 17.02 3.47 -3.08
C ASP A 62 16.90 2.25 -4.00
N ILE A 63 18.03 1.72 -4.47
CA ILE A 63 18.07 0.50 -5.29
C ILE A 63 17.56 -0.70 -4.47
N ILE A 64 18.03 -0.86 -3.23
CA ILE A 64 17.58 -1.93 -2.33
C ILE A 64 16.08 -1.78 -2.03
N ALA A 65 15.62 -0.56 -1.73
CA ALA A 65 14.20 -0.28 -1.50
C ALA A 65 13.35 -0.63 -2.72
N TRP A 66 13.79 -0.26 -3.93
CA TRP A 66 13.10 -0.60 -5.17
C TRP A 66 12.99 -2.11 -5.40
N HIS A 67 14.07 -2.87 -5.12
CA HIS A 67 14.03 -4.33 -5.15
C HIS A 67 13.06 -4.91 -4.12
N GLY A 68 13.02 -4.34 -2.91
CA GLY A 68 12.07 -4.71 -1.85
C GLY A 68 10.62 -4.53 -2.31
N LEU A 69 10.28 -3.37 -2.87
CA LEU A 69 8.95 -3.08 -3.40
C LEU A 69 8.53 -4.09 -4.47
N ARG A 70 9.42 -4.41 -5.41
CA ARG A 70 9.14 -5.43 -6.45
C ARG A 70 8.88 -6.81 -5.87
N LYS A 71 9.70 -7.23 -4.91
CA LYS A 71 9.53 -8.52 -4.25
C LYS A 71 8.18 -8.59 -3.53
N GLU A 72 7.80 -7.55 -2.80
CA GLU A 72 6.50 -7.51 -2.11
C GLU A 72 5.33 -7.51 -3.12
N MET A 73 5.45 -6.81 -4.25
CA MET A 73 4.47 -6.89 -5.33
C MET A 73 4.29 -8.32 -5.87
N ASP A 74 5.39 -9.06 -6.05
CA ASP A 74 5.35 -10.46 -6.52
C ASP A 74 4.66 -11.37 -5.49
N GLU A 75 4.92 -11.16 -4.20
CA GLU A 75 4.24 -11.89 -3.11
C GLU A 75 2.73 -11.61 -3.10
N LEU A 76 2.32 -10.35 -3.28
CA LEU A 76 0.91 -9.96 -3.39
C LEU A 76 0.22 -10.60 -4.60
N MET A 77 0.90 -10.67 -5.75
CA MET A 77 0.38 -11.37 -6.92
C MET A 77 0.27 -12.88 -6.71
N GLY A 78 1.16 -13.48 -5.91
CA GLY A 78 1.05 -14.86 -5.46
C GLY A 78 -0.21 -15.12 -4.63
N LEU A 79 -0.57 -14.20 -3.73
CA LEU A 79 -1.82 -14.24 -2.96
C LEU A 79 -3.03 -14.10 -3.87
N ALA A 80 -3.04 -13.12 -4.78
CA ALA A 80 -4.13 -12.93 -5.74
C ALA A 80 -4.34 -14.18 -6.61
N ALA A 81 -3.26 -14.82 -7.06
CA ALA A 81 -3.33 -16.06 -7.82
C ALA A 81 -3.87 -17.24 -6.99
N THR A 82 -3.56 -17.28 -5.69
CA THR A 82 -4.11 -18.28 -4.75
C THR A 82 -5.62 -18.11 -4.60
N TRP A 83 -6.09 -16.88 -4.38
CA TRP A 83 -7.52 -16.57 -4.37
C TRP A 83 -8.19 -16.96 -5.71
N GLY A 84 -7.55 -16.63 -6.85
CA GLY A 84 -8.09 -16.96 -8.17
C GLY A 84 -8.22 -18.45 -8.47
N ARG A 85 -7.49 -19.31 -7.73
CA ARG A 85 -7.63 -20.77 -7.77
C ARG A 85 -8.64 -21.32 -6.76
N GLY A 86 -9.34 -20.45 -6.03
CA GLY A 86 -10.29 -20.82 -4.97
C GLY A 86 -9.65 -21.06 -3.60
N GLY A 87 -8.38 -20.70 -3.41
CA GLY A 87 -7.70 -20.77 -2.12
C GLY A 87 -8.10 -19.64 -1.16
N SER A 88 -7.94 -19.87 0.14
CA SER A 88 -8.11 -18.82 1.15
C SER A 88 -6.84 -18.00 1.31
N ILE A 89 -7.00 -16.68 1.40
CA ILE A 89 -5.96 -15.70 1.71
C ILE A 89 -6.34 -14.82 2.91
N GLU A 90 -7.32 -15.28 3.69
CA GLU A 90 -7.70 -14.64 4.94
C GLU A 90 -6.50 -14.61 5.91
N GLY A 91 -6.38 -13.53 6.68
CA GLY A 91 -5.26 -13.35 7.60
C GLY A 91 -3.91 -13.02 6.92
N CYS A 92 -3.87 -12.80 5.61
CA CYS A 92 -2.65 -12.28 4.99
C CYS A 92 -2.31 -10.88 5.55
N PRO A 93 -1.02 -10.50 5.63
CA PRO A 93 -0.59 -9.24 6.23
C PRO A 93 -1.27 -7.99 5.63
N ALA A 94 -1.54 -8.01 4.32
CA ALA A 94 -2.23 -6.92 3.63
C ALA A 94 -3.68 -6.73 4.14
N ALA A 95 -4.39 -7.83 4.42
CA ALA A 95 -5.74 -7.80 4.97
C ALA A 95 -5.75 -7.35 6.44
N MET A 96 -4.77 -7.82 7.24
CA MET A 96 -4.63 -7.41 8.64
C MET A 96 -4.30 -5.91 8.78
N ALA A 97 -3.42 -5.39 7.92
CA ALA A 97 -3.08 -3.97 7.89
C ALA A 97 -4.28 -3.10 7.49
N ALA A 98 -5.07 -3.54 6.50
CA ALA A 98 -6.29 -2.83 6.11
C ALA A 98 -7.36 -2.81 7.20
N ALA A 99 -7.47 -3.87 8.01
CA ALA A 99 -8.38 -3.89 9.16
C ALA A 99 -7.96 -2.89 10.25
N ALA A 100 -6.66 -2.78 10.54
CA ALA A 100 -6.13 -1.81 11.50
C ALA A 100 -6.31 -0.35 11.06
N GLU A 101 -6.21 -0.05 9.75
CA GLU A 101 -6.41 1.28 9.18
C GLU A 101 -7.88 1.76 9.24
N SER A 102 -8.83 0.85 9.54
CA SER A 102 -10.27 1.13 9.57
C SER A 102 -10.87 1.39 10.97
N LEU A 103 -10.05 1.31 12.03
CA LEU A 103 -10.49 1.65 13.38
C LEU A 103 -10.65 3.18 13.49
N PRO A 104 -11.84 3.71 13.81
CA PRO A 104 -12.02 5.14 13.98
C PRO A 104 -11.21 5.64 15.17
N ASP A 105 -10.53 6.77 14.97
CA ASP A 105 -9.74 7.46 15.98
C ASP A 105 -10.69 7.96 17.10
N MET A 106 -10.82 7.15 18.15
CA MET A 106 -11.82 7.35 19.21
C MET A 106 -11.52 8.57 20.11
N HIS A 107 -10.45 9.30 19.82
CA HIS A 107 -10.00 10.47 20.57
C HIS A 107 -10.55 11.83 20.05
N ALA A 108 -11.21 11.89 18.89
CA ALA A 108 -11.65 13.16 18.28
C ALA A 108 -13.10 13.56 18.61
N ALA A 109 -13.85 12.79 19.39
CA ALA A 109 -15.29 13.00 19.60
C ALA A 109 -15.70 13.62 20.96
N ILE A 110 -14.74 14.06 21.78
CA ILE A 110 -15.03 14.73 23.05
C ILE A 110 -14.57 16.18 22.96
N GLU A 111 -15.34 17.04 22.29
CA GLU A 111 -15.36 18.49 22.51
C GLU A 111 -16.48 19.07 21.66
N MET A 112 -17.69 19.18 22.23
CA MET A 112 -18.74 20.14 21.88
C MET A 112 -20.01 19.77 22.66
N ASP A 113 -20.00 20.00 23.97
CA ASP A 113 -21.26 20.20 24.71
C ASP A 113 -20.97 20.93 26.03
N ASP A 114 -20.57 22.21 25.95
CA ASP A 114 -20.85 23.14 27.05
C ASP A 114 -20.74 24.60 26.57
N ALA A 115 -21.90 25.19 26.29
CA ALA A 115 -22.20 26.62 26.37
C ALA A 115 -23.32 26.93 25.36
N THR A 116 -24.56 27.01 25.83
CA THR A 116 -25.44 28.19 25.69
C THR A 116 -26.75 27.92 26.44
N GLU A 117 -26.72 27.98 27.78
CA GLU A 117 -27.88 28.39 28.54
C GLU A 117 -27.58 29.75 29.17
N LEU A 118 -28.09 30.83 28.58
CA LEU A 118 -28.62 31.95 29.34
C LEU A 118 -29.84 32.49 28.60
N SER A 119 -30.99 32.03 29.10
CA SER A 119 -32.34 32.49 28.79
C SER A 119 -32.50 33.96 29.18
N THR A 120 -33.14 34.70 28.27
CA THR A 120 -33.97 35.88 28.52
C THR A 120 -34.79 35.75 29.81
N VAL A 121 -34.70 36.74 30.71
CA VAL A 121 -35.77 37.61 31.26
C VAL A 121 -35.10 38.83 31.90
#